data_AF-K6VIC8-F1
#
_entry.id   AF-K6VIC8-F1
#
_cell.length_a   1.000
_cell.length_b   1.000
_cell.length_c   1.000
_cell.angle_alpha   90.00
_cell.angle_beta   90.00
_cell.angle_gamma   90.00
#
_symmetry.space_group_name_H-M   'P 1'
#
loop_
_entity.id
_entity.type
_entity.pdbx_description
1 polymer ?
#
loop_
_entity_poly.entity_id
_entity_poly.type
_entity_poly.pdbx_seq_one_letter_code
_entity_poly.pdbx_strand_id
1 'polypeptide(L)'
;MSDTDELVTRLQATAGPPAALDAGEVVEIAGRRRRRRVAAASSLAALVVVAGSVGVASQVLPNGLVGTGASSSQEQAGAPAAAQAGGGAVADQQVPAATVCPPSLAWGATKRMAPPVPVNPWLPEASAGDRLVPETVPTAAIVCRYESDEEALRDRPGPTHPPAPDALVAIPDSTLTGSATLTGALDTIPAELAGLPPATPGSTPICRAVAGPSVPYLLGLSYGDGGHLWVSTFLNPGNCSEATNGVFTSRAPLGPSMAEALESQVWPATPTAPTH
;
A
#
# COMPACT_ATOMS: atom_id res chain seq x y z
N MET A 1 -50.76 -2.73 11.59
CA MET A 1 -50.13 -2.61 10.26
C MET A 1 -49.21 -1.41 10.32
N SER A 2 -47.92 -1.61 10.06
CA SER A 2 -46.90 -0.57 10.20
C SER A 2 -46.95 0.37 8.99
N ASP A 3 -46.70 1.67 9.18
CA ASP A 3 -46.59 2.68 8.08
C ASP A 3 -45.64 2.23 6.95
N THR A 4 -44.68 1.37 7.29
CA THR A 4 -43.73 0.79 6.33
C THR A 4 -44.39 -0.12 5.31
N ASP A 5 -45.41 -0.90 5.72
CA ASP A 5 -46.12 -1.81 4.82
C ASP A 5 -47.01 -1.05 3.83
N GLU A 6 -47.55 0.09 4.23
CA GLU A 6 -48.35 0.96 3.36
C GLU A 6 -47.46 1.65 2.30
N LEU A 7 -46.25 2.06 2.69
CA LEU A 7 -45.26 2.63 1.76
C LEU A 7 -44.80 1.60 0.71
N VAL A 8 -44.50 0.37 1.12
CA VAL A 8 -44.11 -0.71 0.20
C VAL A 8 -45.25 -1.05 -0.76
N THR A 9 -46.49 -1.11 -0.26
CA THR A 9 -47.66 -1.39 -1.08
C THR A 9 -47.93 -0.28 -2.09
N ARG A 10 -47.79 1.00 -1.70
CA ARG A 10 -47.93 2.15 -2.62
C ARG A 10 -46.84 2.19 -3.69
N LEU A 11 -45.60 1.87 -3.34
CA LEU A 11 -44.48 1.77 -4.28
C LEU A 11 -44.69 0.65 -5.32
N GLN A 12 -45.20 -0.50 -4.88
CA GLN A 12 -45.50 -1.61 -5.80
C GLN A 12 -46.69 -1.31 -6.70
N ALA A 13 -47.69 -0.55 -6.23
CA ALA A 13 -48.83 -0.14 -7.05
C ALA A 13 -48.49 0.92 -8.11
N THR A 14 -47.40 1.68 -7.95
CA THR A 14 -46.94 2.67 -8.94
C THR A 14 -45.92 2.11 -9.93
N ALA A 15 -45.28 0.98 -9.62
CA ALA A 15 -44.47 0.24 -10.56
C ALA A 15 -45.40 -0.47 -11.56
N GLY A 16 -45.69 0.20 -12.68
CA GLY A 16 -46.38 -0.43 -13.81
C GLY A 16 -45.66 -1.70 -14.27
N PRO A 17 -46.35 -2.58 -15.02
CA PRO A 17 -45.76 -3.82 -15.52
C PRO A 17 -44.43 -3.51 -16.23
N PRO A 18 -43.38 -4.33 -16.04
CA PRO A 18 -42.09 -4.09 -16.66
C PRO A 18 -42.29 -4.09 -18.18
N ALA A 19 -42.34 -2.89 -18.76
CA ALA A 19 -42.29 -2.73 -20.20
C ALA A 19 -40.96 -3.37 -20.62
N ALA A 20 -41.02 -4.34 -21.53
CA ALA A 20 -39.83 -4.95 -22.10
C ALA A 20 -38.98 -3.83 -22.70
N LEU A 21 -37.95 -3.41 -21.97
CA LEU A 21 -37.04 -2.37 -22.42
C LEU A 21 -36.22 -2.97 -23.55
N ASP A 22 -36.48 -2.51 -24.77
CA ASP A 22 -35.65 -2.81 -25.92
C ASP A 22 -34.24 -2.30 -25.64
N ALA A 23 -33.29 -3.23 -25.52
CA ALA A 23 -31.89 -2.91 -25.27
C ALA A 23 -31.31 -1.97 -26.35
N GLY A 24 -31.87 -1.97 -27.56
CA GLY A 24 -31.50 -1.03 -28.63
C GLY A 24 -31.82 0.43 -28.28
N GLU A 25 -32.97 0.69 -27.66
CA GLU A 25 -33.40 2.06 -27.31
C GLU A 25 -32.55 2.65 -26.18
N VAL A 26 -32.16 1.82 -25.21
CA VAL A 26 -31.29 2.24 -24.08
C VAL A 26 -29.89 2.63 -24.57
N VAL A 27 -29.35 1.89 -25.54
CA VAL A 27 -28.05 2.19 -26.16
C VAL A 27 -28.12 3.48 -26.98
N GLU A 28 -29.23 3.73 -27.68
CA GLU A 28 -29.41 4.96 -28.47
C GLU A 28 -29.53 6.21 -27.58
N ILE A 29 -30.28 6.13 -26.47
CA ILE A 29 -30.43 7.22 -25.49
C ILE A 29 -29.08 7.52 -24.81
N ALA A 30 -28.29 6.51 -24.47
CA ALA A 30 -26.94 6.69 -23.92
C ALA A 30 -25.99 7.36 -24.93
N GLY A 31 -26.08 6.99 -26.21
CA GLY A 31 -25.30 7.58 -27.30
C GLY A 31 -25.56 9.08 -27.51
N ARG A 32 -26.83 9.52 -27.42
CA ARG A 32 -27.19 10.95 -27.59
C ARG A 32 -26.65 11.83 -26.46
N ARG A 33 -26.59 11.34 -25.21
CA ARG A 33 -26.03 12.10 -24.08
C ARG A 33 -24.52 12.30 -24.20
N ARG A 34 -23.79 11.33 -24.77
CA ARG A 34 -22.33 11.45 -24.97
C ARG A 34 -21.99 12.51 -26.02
N ARG A 35 -22.75 12.59 -27.12
CA ARG A 35 -22.52 13.60 -28.18
C ARG A 35 -22.80 15.03 -27.72
N ARG A 36 -23.78 15.25 -26.84
CA ARG A 36 -24.06 16.58 -26.28
C ARG A 36 -22.97 17.11 -25.33
N ARG A 37 -22.20 16.24 -24.68
CA ARG A 37 -21.12 16.66 -23.77
C ARG A 37 -19.84 17.09 -24.49
N VAL A 38 -19.59 16.58 -25.70
CA VAL A 38 -18.40 16.94 -26.49
C VAL A 38 -18.55 18.32 -27.15
N ALA A 39 -19.80 18.77 -27.38
CA ALA A 39 -20.05 20.09 -27.97
C ALA A 39 -19.98 21.27 -26.97
N ALA A 40 -19.84 21.02 -25.67
CA ALA A 40 -19.88 22.05 -24.62
C ALA A 40 -18.51 22.43 -24.03
N ALA A 41 -17.41 21.81 -24.47
CA ALA A 41 -16.07 21.99 -23.88
C ALA A 41 -15.16 22.97 -24.66
N SER A 42 -15.74 23.86 -25.49
CA SER A 42 -14.99 24.75 -26.38
C SER A 42 -15.29 26.23 -26.14
N SER A 43 -15.49 26.67 -24.90
CA SER A 43 -15.67 28.11 -24.59
C SER A 43 -15.39 28.39 -23.12
N LEU A 44 -14.14 28.74 -22.78
CA LEU A 44 -13.78 29.71 -21.73
C LEU A 44 -12.26 29.81 -21.63
N ALA A 45 -11.69 30.59 -22.54
CA ALA A 45 -10.41 31.25 -22.35
C ALA A 45 -10.68 32.75 -22.14
N ALA A 46 -9.87 33.36 -21.27
CA ALA A 46 -9.70 34.79 -20.99
C ALA A 46 -10.67 35.47 -20.00
N LEU A 47 -10.19 35.70 -18.77
CA LEU A 47 -10.08 37.07 -18.22
C LEU A 47 -9.04 37.13 -17.07
N VAL A 48 -8.39 38.28 -17.00
CA VAL A 48 -7.08 38.62 -16.44
C VAL A 48 -7.23 39.33 -15.08
N VAL A 49 -6.36 38.96 -14.12
CA VAL A 49 -5.59 39.73 -13.10
C VAL A 49 -6.26 40.88 -12.30
N VAL A 50 -6.02 40.93 -10.97
CA VAL A 50 -5.38 42.05 -10.21
C VAL A 50 -5.44 41.84 -8.67
N ALA A 51 -4.25 41.96 -8.06
CA ALA A 51 -3.85 42.45 -6.71
C ALA A 51 -4.40 41.86 -5.39
N GLY A 52 -3.44 41.59 -4.48
CA GLY A 52 -3.70 41.43 -3.04
C GLY A 52 -2.46 41.01 -2.24
N SER A 53 -1.44 41.87 -2.17
CA SER A 53 -0.28 41.71 -1.29
C SER A 53 -0.62 42.21 0.13
N VAL A 54 -0.58 41.34 1.14
CA VAL A 54 -0.46 41.72 2.56
C VAL A 54 0.62 40.85 3.19
N GLY A 55 1.72 41.50 3.57
CA GLY A 55 2.83 40.88 4.28
C GLY A 55 2.48 40.59 5.74
N VAL A 56 3.07 39.51 6.27
CA VAL A 56 3.16 39.27 7.71
C VAL A 56 4.63 39.23 8.07
N ALA A 57 5.00 40.14 8.98
CA ALA A 57 6.34 40.43 9.41
C ALA A 57 6.94 39.29 10.25
N SER A 58 8.19 38.95 9.95
CA SER A 58 9.08 38.18 10.80
C SER A 58 9.41 38.97 12.07
N GLN A 59 9.07 38.42 13.25
CA GLN A 59 9.60 38.89 14.52
C GLN A 59 10.71 37.93 14.96
N VAL A 60 11.93 38.46 14.85
CA VAL A 60 13.17 37.96 15.41
C VAL A 60 13.09 38.05 16.93
N LEU A 61 13.38 36.95 17.64
CA LEU A 61 13.68 36.98 19.07
C LEU A 61 15.17 36.69 19.32
N PRO A 62 15.78 37.36 20.33
CA PRO A 62 17.22 37.42 20.49
C PRO A 62 17.81 36.35 21.44
N ASN A 63 19.12 36.21 21.26
CA ASN A 63 20.14 35.54 22.07
C ASN A 63 19.93 35.46 23.60
N GLY A 64 20.26 34.28 24.11
CA GLY A 64 20.61 33.94 25.49
C GLY A 64 20.70 32.40 25.56
N LEU A 65 21.65 31.71 26.16
CA LEU A 65 22.57 32.07 27.23
C LEU A 65 23.76 31.10 27.19
N VAL A 66 24.87 31.59 27.74
CA VAL A 66 26.15 30.93 28.01
C VAL A 66 25.98 29.61 28.79
N GLY A 67 26.68 28.56 28.34
CA GLY A 67 26.83 27.29 29.06
C GLY A 67 28.21 26.68 28.81
N THR A 68 29.21 27.20 29.50
CA THR A 68 30.55 26.62 29.63
C THR A 68 30.49 25.35 30.48
N GLY A 69 31.01 24.22 29.98
CA GLY A 69 31.04 22.97 30.75
C GLY A 69 32.02 21.93 30.19
N ALA A 70 33.22 21.92 30.79
CA ALA A 70 34.13 20.80 31.01
C ALA A 70 34.69 20.00 29.81
N SER A 71 35.96 20.30 29.49
CA SER A 71 36.91 19.37 28.91
C SER A 71 37.19 18.19 29.85
N SER A 72 37.09 16.96 29.33
CA SER A 72 37.79 15.81 29.90
C SER A 72 38.86 15.34 28.91
N SER A 73 40.10 15.60 29.29
CA SER A 73 41.31 15.01 28.73
C SER A 73 41.27 13.50 28.99
N GLN A 74 41.30 12.68 27.93
CA GLN A 74 41.55 11.25 28.09
C GLN A 74 42.91 10.91 27.48
N GLU A 75 43.77 10.50 28.41
CA GLU A 75 45.18 10.20 28.29
C GLU A 75 45.43 9.02 27.35
N GLN A 76 46.26 9.27 26.35
CA GLN A 76 46.72 8.28 25.37
C GLN A 76 48.03 7.68 25.89
N ALA A 77 47.96 6.49 26.49
CA ALA A 77 49.11 5.68 26.84
C ALA A 77 49.19 4.47 25.89
N GLY A 78 50.33 4.32 25.22
CA GLY A 78 50.55 3.31 24.19
C GLY A 78 51.01 1.95 24.71
N ALA A 79 50.73 0.94 23.85
CA ALA A 79 51.47 -0.31 23.57
C ALA A 79 51.69 -1.33 24.71
N PRO A 80 51.59 -2.67 24.47
CA PRO A 80 52.36 -3.35 23.41
C PRO A 80 51.61 -4.43 22.60
N ALA A 81 52.29 -4.82 21.51
CA ALA A 81 51.96 -5.94 20.65
C ALA A 81 51.98 -7.29 21.39
N ALA A 82 50.98 -8.13 21.13
CA ALA A 82 51.01 -9.55 21.41
C ALA A 82 50.22 -10.32 20.32
N ALA A 83 50.73 -11.50 20.03
CA ALA A 83 50.47 -12.31 18.86
C ALA A 83 49.14 -13.09 18.91
N GLN A 84 48.62 -13.34 17.70
CA GLN A 84 47.98 -14.57 17.21
C GLN A 84 47.03 -15.35 18.13
N ALA A 85 45.77 -15.48 17.70
CA ALA A 85 45.11 -16.77 17.47
C ALA A 85 43.74 -16.55 16.81
N GLY A 86 43.36 -17.43 15.89
CA GLY A 86 42.22 -17.27 14.98
C GLY A 86 40.89 -16.99 15.68
N GLY A 87 40.38 -15.77 15.49
CA GLY A 87 38.97 -15.46 15.67
C GLY A 87 38.24 -15.95 14.44
N GLY A 88 37.55 -17.08 14.55
CA GLY A 88 36.58 -17.50 13.55
C GLY A 88 35.67 -16.33 13.23
N ALA A 89 35.51 -16.05 11.93
CA ALA A 89 34.54 -15.09 11.44
C ALA A 89 33.21 -15.40 12.14
N VAL A 90 32.82 -14.51 13.05
CA VAL A 90 31.47 -14.48 13.57
C VAL A 90 30.63 -14.23 12.33
N ALA A 91 29.97 -15.29 11.86
CA ALA A 91 28.96 -15.17 10.83
C ALA A 91 28.02 -14.07 11.30
N ASP A 92 27.99 -12.99 10.53
CA ASP A 92 27.07 -11.88 10.70
C ASP A 92 25.71 -12.48 11.02
N GLN A 93 25.23 -12.18 12.21
CA GLN A 93 24.01 -12.75 12.76
C GLN A 93 22.87 -12.19 11.92
N GLN A 94 22.50 -12.94 10.88
CA GLN A 94 21.50 -12.61 9.90
C GLN A 94 20.21 -12.22 10.64
N VAL A 95 19.88 -10.93 10.55
CA VAL A 95 18.74 -10.30 11.23
C VAL A 95 17.49 -11.17 11.04
N PRO A 96 16.74 -11.51 12.10
CA PRO A 96 15.59 -12.38 11.96
C PRO A 96 14.50 -11.67 11.13
N ALA A 97 14.30 -12.19 9.92
CA ALA A 97 13.11 -12.97 9.64
C ALA A 97 11.75 -12.26 9.75
N ALA A 98 11.40 -11.33 8.85
CA ALA A 98 10.08 -10.68 8.68
C ALA A 98 9.29 -10.33 9.98
N THR A 99 9.98 -10.19 11.11
CA THR A 99 9.41 -9.87 12.43
C THR A 99 9.55 -8.41 12.79
N VAL A 100 10.24 -7.64 11.95
CA VAL A 100 10.46 -6.20 12.14
C VAL A 100 10.08 -5.50 10.86
N CYS A 101 9.21 -4.50 10.97
CA CYS A 101 8.86 -3.64 9.86
C CYS A 101 10.10 -2.86 9.38
N PRO A 102 10.41 -2.86 8.08
CA PRO A 102 11.42 -1.98 7.53
C PRO A 102 11.15 -0.51 7.93
N PRO A 103 12.17 0.28 8.27
CA PRO A 103 11.96 1.69 8.65
C PRO A 103 11.44 2.54 7.49
N SER A 104 11.74 2.13 6.26
CA SER A 104 11.29 2.75 5.02
C SER A 104 11.02 1.68 3.95
N LEU A 105 10.36 2.08 2.87
CA LEU A 105 10.03 1.21 1.76
C LEU A 105 10.92 1.45 0.54
N ALA A 106 11.11 0.42 -0.30
CA ALA A 106 11.87 0.52 -1.55
C ALA A 106 11.17 -0.19 -2.73
N TRP A 107 11.07 0.49 -3.87
CA TRP A 107 10.49 -0.01 -5.11
C TRP A 107 11.40 -1.03 -5.80
N GLY A 108 10.80 -2.08 -6.35
CA GLY A 108 11.38 -2.80 -7.49
C GLY A 108 11.18 -1.99 -8.78
N ALA A 109 12.07 -2.19 -9.75
CA ALA A 109 12.16 -1.39 -10.98
C ALA A 109 10.91 -1.37 -11.88
N THR A 110 9.93 -2.27 -11.66
CA THR A 110 9.05 -2.72 -12.76
C THR A 110 7.56 -2.39 -12.66
N LYS A 111 7.00 -1.80 -11.59
CA LYS A 111 5.54 -1.45 -11.60
C LYS A 111 5.18 -0.19 -10.79
N ARG A 112 4.27 0.62 -11.37
CA ARG A 112 3.83 1.95 -10.87
C ARG A 112 2.61 1.93 -9.93
N MET A 113 1.99 0.77 -9.69
CA MET A 113 0.70 0.70 -8.97
C MET A 113 0.69 -0.27 -7.78
N ALA A 114 1.74 -1.09 -7.64
CA ALA A 114 1.87 -1.99 -6.52
C ALA A 114 2.89 -1.38 -5.53
N PRO A 115 2.64 -1.47 -4.23
CA PRO A 115 3.57 -0.88 -3.29
C PRO A 115 4.89 -1.64 -3.29
N PRO A 116 5.95 -0.97 -2.87
CA PRO A 116 7.28 -1.54 -2.70
C PRO A 116 7.23 -2.84 -1.87
N VAL A 117 7.99 -3.84 -2.28
CA VAL A 117 8.27 -5.03 -1.48
C VAL A 117 9.75 -4.96 -1.15
N PRO A 118 10.14 -5.06 0.14
CA PRO A 118 11.55 -5.26 0.49
C PRO A 118 12.13 -6.42 -0.33
N VAL A 119 13.42 -6.36 -0.72
CA VAL A 119 14.05 -7.52 -1.37
C VAL A 119 13.85 -8.72 -0.48
N ASN A 120 13.15 -9.71 -1.00
CA ASN A 120 12.90 -10.93 -0.27
C ASN A 120 14.11 -11.84 -0.49
N PRO A 121 14.97 -12.04 0.52
CA PRO A 121 16.18 -12.84 0.34
C PRO A 121 15.86 -14.32 0.11
N TRP A 122 14.61 -14.75 0.34
CA TRP A 122 14.24 -16.15 0.28
C TRP A 122 12.76 -16.34 -0.06
N LEU A 123 12.46 -16.53 -1.34
CA LEU A 123 11.25 -17.25 -1.74
C LEU A 123 11.62 -18.74 -1.72
N PRO A 124 10.91 -19.61 -0.97
CA PRO A 124 11.04 -21.05 -1.21
C PRO A 124 10.75 -21.30 -2.69
N GLU A 125 11.69 -21.91 -3.42
CA GLU A 125 11.59 -22.14 -4.88
C GLU A 125 10.24 -22.75 -5.28
N ALA A 126 9.64 -23.54 -4.39
CA ALA A 126 8.36 -24.22 -4.59
C ALA A 126 7.12 -23.30 -4.70
N SER A 127 7.22 -21.99 -4.42
CA SER A 127 6.08 -21.05 -4.50
C SER A 127 6.38 -19.78 -5.31
N ALA A 128 7.56 -19.67 -5.91
CA ALA A 128 8.21 -18.40 -6.21
C ALA A 128 7.60 -17.55 -7.35
N GLY A 129 6.42 -17.85 -7.89
CA GLY A 129 5.85 -17.04 -8.97
C GLY A 129 4.35 -17.14 -9.22
N ASP A 130 3.68 -18.19 -8.74
CA ASP A 130 2.29 -18.47 -9.16
C ASP A 130 1.22 -18.00 -8.18
N ARG A 131 1.62 -17.49 -7.01
CA ARG A 131 0.71 -17.06 -5.94
C ARG A 131 1.29 -15.96 -5.08
N LEU A 132 0.42 -15.26 -4.36
CA LEU A 132 0.82 -14.16 -3.49
C LEU A 132 1.55 -14.64 -2.24
N VAL A 133 1.08 -15.73 -1.63
CA VAL A 133 1.73 -16.40 -0.49
C VAL A 133 1.68 -17.93 -0.70
N PRO A 134 2.64 -18.72 -0.16
CA PRO A 134 2.54 -20.17 -0.07
C PRO A 134 1.28 -20.66 0.65
N GLU A 135 0.86 -21.91 0.41
CA GLU A 135 -0.25 -22.54 1.15
C GLU A 135 0.15 -22.96 2.58
N THR A 136 1.44 -22.93 2.89
CA THR A 136 1.96 -23.22 4.22
C THR A 136 1.52 -22.16 5.22
N VAL A 137 1.12 -22.58 6.42
CA VAL A 137 0.80 -21.65 7.51
C VAL A 137 2.07 -20.96 8.02
N PRO A 138 2.12 -19.62 8.05
CA PRO A 138 3.25 -18.90 8.63
C PRO A 138 3.32 -19.11 10.14
N THR A 139 4.54 -19.18 10.69
CA THR A 139 4.80 -19.28 12.13
C THR A 139 4.73 -17.92 12.82
N ALA A 140 4.91 -16.83 12.08
CA ALA A 140 4.72 -15.47 12.55
C ALA A 140 4.27 -14.55 11.41
N ALA A 141 3.54 -13.50 11.75
CA ALA A 141 3.16 -12.45 10.82
C ALA A 141 3.19 -11.07 11.47
N ILE A 142 3.54 -10.04 10.70
CA ILE A 142 3.53 -8.63 11.10
C ILE A 142 2.87 -7.78 10.01
N VAL A 143 2.03 -6.84 10.40
CA VAL A 143 1.50 -5.81 9.50
C VAL A 143 2.18 -4.49 9.82
N CYS A 144 2.58 -3.78 8.77
CA CYS A 144 3.26 -2.50 8.83
C CYS A 144 2.47 -1.48 8.03
N ARG A 145 2.32 -0.28 8.58
CA ARG A 145 1.68 0.86 7.95
C ARG A 145 2.70 1.96 7.75
N TYR A 146 2.69 2.56 6.56
CA TYR A 146 3.57 3.64 6.20
C TYR A 146 2.76 4.89 5.86
N GLU A 147 3.35 6.04 6.13
CA GLU A 147 2.92 7.30 5.56
C GLU A 147 3.85 7.62 4.39
N SER A 148 3.29 8.18 3.33
CA SER A 148 4.04 8.60 2.14
C SER A 148 3.47 9.91 1.65
N ASP A 149 4.36 10.81 1.22
CA ASP A 149 3.93 12.00 0.50
C ASP A 149 3.36 11.58 -0.87
N GLU A 150 2.03 11.59 -0.98
CA GLU A 150 1.31 11.26 -2.22
C GLU A 150 1.72 12.16 -3.38
N GLU A 151 2.07 13.41 -3.10
CA GLU A 151 2.49 14.37 -4.11
C GLU A 151 3.85 13.94 -4.68
N ALA A 152 4.77 13.52 -3.80
CA ALA A 152 6.05 12.92 -4.21
C ALA A 152 5.87 11.61 -5.01
N LEU A 153 4.83 10.82 -4.73
CA LEU A 153 4.51 9.61 -5.50
C LEU A 153 3.90 9.92 -6.87
N ARG A 154 3.06 10.96 -6.97
CA ARG A 154 2.37 11.36 -8.23
C ARG A 154 3.28 12.13 -9.17
N ASP A 155 4.07 13.05 -8.64
CA ASP A 155 4.92 13.95 -9.42
C ASP A 155 6.26 13.32 -9.81
N ARG A 156 6.55 12.11 -9.32
CA ARG A 156 7.76 11.40 -9.70
C ARG A 156 7.73 11.14 -11.21
N PRO A 157 8.64 11.77 -11.99
CA PRO A 157 8.76 11.46 -13.39
C PRO A 157 9.04 9.97 -13.49
N GLY A 158 8.24 9.27 -14.30
CA GLY A 158 8.52 7.87 -14.61
C GLY A 158 9.99 7.74 -14.99
N PRO A 159 10.68 6.69 -14.53
CA PRO A 159 12.12 6.60 -14.68
C PRO A 159 12.47 6.75 -16.17
N THR A 160 13.28 7.78 -16.48
CA THR A 160 13.65 8.14 -17.86
C THR A 160 14.50 7.08 -18.53
N HIS A 161 15.08 6.17 -17.73
CA HIS A 161 15.66 4.90 -18.14
C HIS A 161 15.03 3.78 -17.30
N PRO A 162 14.69 2.62 -17.88
CA PRO A 162 14.31 1.47 -17.08
C PRO A 162 15.44 1.22 -16.05
N PRO A 163 15.13 1.15 -14.75
CA PRO A 163 16.15 0.79 -13.77
C PRO A 163 16.71 -0.59 -14.14
N ALA A 164 17.94 -0.88 -13.72
CA ALA A 164 18.42 -2.26 -13.80
C ALA A 164 17.36 -3.18 -13.14
N PRO A 165 17.12 -4.39 -13.67
CA PRO A 165 16.04 -5.26 -13.21
C PRO A 165 16.06 -5.50 -11.69
N ASP A 166 17.24 -5.37 -11.08
CA ASP A 166 17.48 -5.60 -9.65
C ASP A 166 17.70 -4.31 -8.83
N ALA A 167 17.61 -3.13 -9.44
CA ALA A 167 17.80 -1.88 -8.74
C ALA A 167 16.57 -1.57 -7.86
N LEU A 168 16.79 -1.61 -6.55
CA LEU A 168 15.84 -1.05 -5.60
C LEU A 168 15.91 0.46 -5.62
N VAL A 169 14.75 1.10 -5.71
CA VAL A 169 14.62 2.56 -5.60
C VAL A 169 13.86 2.87 -4.33
N ALA A 170 14.54 3.38 -3.29
CA ALA A 170 13.86 3.82 -2.08
C ALA A 170 12.70 4.78 -2.41
N ILE A 171 11.59 4.63 -1.69
CA ILE A 171 10.55 5.66 -1.68
C ILE A 171 11.05 6.75 -0.72
N PRO A 172 11.38 7.95 -1.24
CA PRO A 172 11.71 9.07 -0.39
C PRO A 172 10.50 9.35 0.49
N ASP A 173 10.76 9.62 1.76
CA ASP A 173 9.75 10.06 2.73
C ASP A 173 8.68 9.02 3.09
N SER A 174 8.84 7.75 2.71
CA SER A 174 8.03 6.68 3.30
C SER A 174 8.48 6.44 4.75
N THR A 175 7.65 6.76 5.72
CA THR A 175 7.96 6.61 7.15
C THR A 175 7.04 5.58 7.77
N LEU A 176 7.60 4.63 8.52
CA LEU A 176 6.81 3.68 9.30
C LEU A 176 5.98 4.44 10.35
N THR A 177 4.66 4.34 10.27
CA THR A 177 3.73 5.02 11.20
C THR A 177 2.96 4.06 12.11
N GLY A 178 2.95 2.77 11.78
CA GLY A 178 2.35 1.75 12.64
C GLY A 178 2.86 0.34 12.34
N SER A 179 2.83 -0.52 13.35
CA SER A 179 3.16 -1.93 13.20
C SER A 179 2.40 -2.78 14.22
N ALA A 180 1.96 -3.97 13.83
CA ALA A 180 1.33 -4.93 14.71
C ALA A 180 1.72 -6.37 14.36
N THR A 181 2.20 -7.11 15.35
CA THR A 181 2.37 -8.57 15.22
C THR A 181 1.01 -9.24 15.31
N LEU A 182 0.71 -10.14 14.38
CA LEU A 182 -0.54 -10.90 14.38
C LEU A 182 -0.42 -12.07 15.36
N THR A 183 -1.38 -12.20 16.26
CA THR A 183 -1.32 -13.16 17.38
C THR A 183 -2.28 -14.34 17.23
N GLY A 184 -3.15 -14.34 16.21
CA GLY A 184 -4.13 -15.39 15.97
C GLY A 184 -4.55 -15.50 14.51
N ALA A 185 -5.21 -16.61 14.19
CA ALA A 185 -5.73 -16.93 12.85
C ALA A 185 -4.68 -16.89 11.73
N LEU A 186 -3.43 -17.30 12.01
CA LEU A 186 -2.39 -17.29 10.98
C LEU A 186 -2.66 -18.29 9.84
N ASP A 187 -3.47 -19.32 10.09
CA ASP A 187 -3.92 -20.30 9.11
C ASP A 187 -4.93 -19.72 8.10
N THR A 188 -5.62 -18.63 8.43
CA THR A 188 -6.55 -17.98 7.50
C THR A 188 -5.84 -17.13 6.45
N ILE A 189 -4.62 -16.66 6.75
CA ILE A 189 -3.79 -15.90 5.81
C ILE A 189 -3.55 -16.66 4.50
N PRO A 190 -2.96 -17.88 4.49
CA PRO A 190 -2.78 -18.62 3.24
C PRO A 190 -4.12 -19.03 2.61
N ALA A 191 -5.15 -19.33 3.40
CA ALA A 191 -6.47 -19.68 2.87
C ALA A 191 -7.08 -18.54 2.02
N GLU A 192 -6.90 -17.29 2.43
CA GLU A 192 -7.35 -16.12 1.68
C GLU A 192 -6.38 -15.76 0.55
N LEU A 193 -5.08 -15.67 0.85
CA LEU A 193 -4.10 -15.03 -0.04
C LEU A 193 -3.51 -15.98 -1.08
N ALA A 194 -3.38 -17.29 -0.79
CA ALA A 194 -2.74 -18.24 -1.69
C ALA A 194 -3.62 -18.60 -2.91
N GLY A 195 -4.94 -18.40 -2.79
CA GLY A 195 -5.93 -18.66 -3.84
C GLY A 195 -6.30 -17.45 -4.70
N LEU A 196 -5.69 -16.28 -4.45
CA LEU A 196 -6.01 -15.07 -5.20
C LEU A 196 -5.58 -15.20 -6.66
N PRO A 197 -6.40 -14.76 -7.63
CA PRO A 197 -6.05 -14.85 -9.04
C PRO A 197 -4.92 -13.87 -9.40
N PRO A 198 -4.05 -14.22 -10.37
CA PRO A 198 -3.06 -13.29 -10.90
C PRO A 198 -3.72 -12.10 -11.60
N ALA A 199 -3.11 -10.93 -11.48
CA ALA A 199 -3.49 -9.76 -12.26
C ALA A 199 -3.23 -10.04 -13.74
N THR A 200 -4.26 -9.89 -14.57
CA THR A 200 -4.12 -10.10 -16.03
C THR A 200 -3.20 -9.03 -16.63
N PRO A 201 -2.09 -9.40 -17.29
CA PRO A 201 -1.16 -8.44 -17.88
C PRO A 201 -1.87 -7.46 -18.82
N GLY A 202 -1.52 -6.17 -18.74
CA GLY A 202 -2.04 -5.12 -19.62
C GLY A 202 -3.49 -4.68 -19.36
N SER A 203 -4.21 -5.34 -18.46
CA SER A 203 -5.50 -4.80 -18.02
C SER A 203 -5.28 -3.77 -16.92
N THR A 204 -6.10 -2.73 -16.91
CA THR A 204 -6.11 -1.71 -15.84
C THR A 204 -7.43 -1.88 -15.10
N PRO A 205 -7.44 -2.00 -13.76
CA PRO A 205 -8.69 -1.99 -13.03
C PRO A 205 -9.47 -0.70 -13.38
N ILE A 206 -10.78 -0.84 -13.66
CA ILE A 206 -11.63 0.32 -13.89
C ILE A 206 -11.88 0.97 -12.54
N CYS A 207 -10.99 1.86 -12.16
CA CYS A 207 -11.09 2.61 -10.94
C CYS A 207 -11.96 3.82 -11.17
N ARG A 208 -13.08 3.89 -10.45
CA ARG A 208 -13.78 5.18 -10.33
C ARG A 208 -12.77 6.12 -9.66
N ALA A 209 -12.52 7.27 -10.29
CA ALA A 209 -11.66 8.29 -9.72
C ALA A 209 -12.31 8.77 -8.41
N VAL A 210 -11.90 8.17 -7.29
CA VAL A 210 -12.24 8.61 -5.95
C VAL A 210 -11.00 9.31 -5.43
N ALA A 211 -11.10 10.61 -5.22
CA ALA A 211 -10.03 11.37 -4.63
C ALA A 211 -9.85 10.97 -3.16
N GLY A 212 -8.60 10.79 -2.74
CA GLY A 212 -8.22 10.58 -1.35
C GLY A 212 -6.83 9.97 -1.24
N PRO A 213 -6.28 9.89 -0.02
CA PRO A 213 -4.94 9.39 0.21
C PRO A 213 -4.87 7.87 0.02
N SER A 214 -3.75 7.40 -0.51
CA SER A 214 -3.34 6.00 -0.54
C SER A 214 -2.38 5.77 0.63
N VAL A 215 -2.69 4.79 1.47
CA VAL A 215 -1.86 4.42 2.62
C VAL A 215 -1.15 3.11 2.31
N PRO A 216 0.19 3.08 2.21
CA PRO A 216 0.95 1.86 1.97
C PRO A 216 0.94 0.92 3.19
N TYR A 217 0.76 -0.37 2.93
CA TYR A 217 0.86 -1.45 3.90
C TYR A 217 1.84 -2.53 3.44
N LEU A 218 2.52 -3.15 4.40
CA LEU A 218 3.26 -4.40 4.24
C LEU A 218 2.74 -5.46 5.20
N LEU A 219 2.65 -6.70 4.73
CA LEU A 219 2.50 -7.90 5.54
C LEU A 219 3.79 -8.72 5.42
N GLY A 220 4.50 -8.85 6.53
CA GLY A 220 5.64 -9.75 6.67
C GLY A 220 5.18 -11.09 7.21
N LEU A 221 5.62 -12.17 6.57
CA LEU A 221 5.31 -13.56 6.93
C LEU A 221 6.63 -14.32 7.15
N SER A 222 6.69 -15.08 8.23
CA SER A 222 7.81 -15.98 8.54
C SER A 222 7.32 -17.41 8.61
N TYR A 223 8.11 -18.35 8.10
CA TYR A 223 7.77 -19.77 8.00
C TYR A 223 8.73 -20.62 8.84
N GLY A 224 8.30 -21.84 9.16
CA GLY A 224 9.04 -22.74 10.06
C GLY A 224 10.36 -23.27 9.47
N ASP A 225 10.54 -23.19 8.16
CA ASP A 225 11.77 -23.51 7.45
C ASP A 225 12.79 -22.36 7.43
N GLY A 226 12.48 -21.24 8.08
CA GLY A 226 13.29 -20.02 8.03
C GLY A 226 13.05 -19.18 6.79
N GLY A 227 12.01 -19.49 5.99
CA GLY A 227 11.60 -18.67 4.87
C GLY A 227 10.86 -17.40 5.31
N HIS A 228 10.97 -16.34 4.50
CA HIS A 228 10.29 -15.07 4.73
C HIS A 228 9.60 -14.59 3.47
N LEU A 229 8.52 -13.85 3.63
CA LEU A 229 7.81 -13.25 2.52
C LEU A 229 7.24 -11.91 2.93
N TRP A 230 7.33 -10.94 2.03
CA TRP A 230 6.63 -9.68 2.15
C TRP A 230 5.53 -9.59 1.10
N VAL A 231 4.33 -9.21 1.52
CA VAL A 231 3.22 -8.83 0.65
C VAL A 231 2.96 -7.36 0.85
N SER A 232 2.93 -6.59 -0.23
CA SER A 232 2.60 -5.17 -0.18
C SER A 232 1.21 -4.93 -0.77
N THR A 233 0.45 -4.00 -0.17
CA THR A 233 -0.74 -3.41 -0.81
C THR A 233 -0.93 -1.93 -0.41
N PHE A 234 -1.88 -1.23 -1.04
CA PHE A 234 -2.32 0.09 -0.61
C PHE A 234 -3.76 0.02 -0.10
N LEU A 235 -4.08 0.82 0.91
CA LEU A 235 -5.45 1.20 1.20
C LEU A 235 -5.76 2.48 0.43
N ASN A 236 -6.78 2.46 -0.43
CA ASN A 236 -7.28 3.67 -1.08
C ASN A 236 -8.82 3.66 -1.12
N PRO A 237 -9.48 4.83 -1.23
CA PRO A 237 -10.95 4.91 -1.21
C PRO A 237 -11.66 4.15 -2.34
N GLY A 238 -10.94 3.87 -3.44
CA GLY A 238 -11.48 3.15 -4.60
C GLY A 238 -11.35 1.63 -4.50
N ASN A 239 -10.69 1.10 -3.45
CA ASN A 239 -10.31 -0.32 -3.33
C ASN A 239 -9.71 -0.87 -4.64
N CYS A 240 -8.81 -0.08 -5.20
CA CYS A 240 -8.30 -0.26 -6.55
C CYS A 240 -6.80 -0.59 -6.58
N SER A 241 -6.26 -0.89 -5.41
CA SER A 241 -4.88 -1.26 -5.22
C SER A 241 -4.62 -2.69 -5.66
N GLU A 242 -3.42 -2.91 -6.18
CA GLU A 242 -2.91 -4.25 -6.38
C GLU A 242 -2.17 -4.71 -5.10
N ALA A 243 -2.10 -6.02 -4.92
CA ALA A 243 -1.23 -6.64 -3.94
C ALA A 243 -0.10 -7.39 -4.65
N THR A 244 1.12 -7.33 -4.13
CA THR A 244 2.28 -8.01 -4.76
C THR A 244 3.25 -8.54 -3.72
N ASN A 245 3.95 -9.63 -4.05
CA ASN A 245 5.10 -10.13 -3.30
C ASN A 245 6.44 -9.88 -4.03
N GLY A 246 6.40 -9.04 -5.07
CA GLY A 246 7.54 -8.71 -5.92
C GLY A 246 7.59 -9.55 -7.21
N VAL A 247 7.05 -10.77 -7.19
CA VAL A 247 7.02 -11.66 -8.37
C VAL A 247 5.60 -11.90 -8.87
N PHE A 248 4.68 -12.19 -7.96
CA PHE A 248 3.25 -12.34 -8.22
C PHE A 248 2.50 -11.05 -7.89
N THR A 249 1.51 -10.71 -8.70
CA THR A 249 0.62 -9.57 -8.46
C THR A 249 -0.83 -10.03 -8.54
N SER A 250 -1.66 -9.63 -7.57
CA SER A 250 -3.11 -9.81 -7.57
C SER A 250 -3.81 -8.45 -7.56
N ARG A 251 -5.06 -8.41 -8.02
CA ARG A 251 -5.94 -7.23 -7.91
C ARG A 251 -6.88 -7.26 -6.71
N ALA A 252 -6.70 -8.23 -5.81
CA ALA A 252 -7.47 -8.25 -4.59
C ALA A 252 -7.17 -6.98 -3.77
N PRO A 253 -8.20 -6.23 -3.35
CA PRO A 253 -8.01 -5.03 -2.54
C PRO A 253 -7.73 -5.44 -1.10
N LEU A 254 -6.46 -5.73 -0.79
CA LEU A 254 -6.06 -6.18 0.54
C LEU A 254 -5.91 -5.05 1.55
N GLY A 255 -5.93 -3.79 1.10
CA GLY A 255 -5.78 -2.61 1.97
C GLY A 255 -6.70 -2.60 3.19
N PRO A 256 -8.02 -2.83 3.04
CA PRO A 256 -8.93 -2.95 4.19
C PRO A 256 -8.55 -4.07 5.16
N SER A 257 -8.21 -5.27 4.65
CA SER A 257 -7.79 -6.40 5.50
C SER A 257 -6.52 -6.09 6.29
N MET A 258 -5.55 -5.39 5.68
CA MET A 258 -4.33 -4.95 6.37
C MET A 258 -4.61 -3.91 7.46
N ALA A 259 -5.48 -2.94 7.18
CA ALA A 259 -5.86 -1.93 8.15
C ALA A 259 -6.58 -2.56 9.36
N GLU A 260 -7.52 -3.48 9.10
CA GLU A 260 -8.21 -4.22 10.16
C GLU A 260 -7.27 -5.12 10.95
N ALA A 261 -6.34 -5.81 10.29
CA ALA A 261 -5.35 -6.66 10.95
C ALA A 261 -4.37 -5.84 11.81
N LEU A 262 -4.01 -4.63 11.38
CA LEU A 262 -3.17 -3.72 12.16
C LEU A 262 -3.86 -3.31 13.48
N GLU A 263 -5.14 -2.96 13.41
CA GLU A 263 -5.90 -2.49 14.59
C GLU A 263 -6.29 -3.63 15.53
N SER A 264 -6.67 -4.79 14.98
CA SER A 264 -7.16 -5.93 15.76
C SER A 264 -6.07 -6.93 16.17
N GLN A 265 -4.88 -6.86 15.58
CA GLN A 265 -3.78 -7.83 15.73
C GLN A 265 -4.16 -9.27 15.34
N VAL A 266 -5.21 -9.43 14.52
CA VAL A 266 -5.71 -10.71 14.02
C VAL A 266 -6.00 -10.56 12.54
N TRP A 267 -5.65 -11.57 11.72
CA TRP A 267 -6.04 -11.52 10.31
C TRP A 267 -7.57 -11.64 10.18
N PRO A 268 -8.26 -10.71 9.50
CA PRO A 268 -9.71 -10.75 9.41
C PRO A 268 -10.16 -12.03 8.70
N ALA A 269 -11.25 -12.61 9.18
CA ALA A 269 -11.85 -13.73 8.47
C ALA A 269 -12.37 -13.22 7.12
N THR A 270 -12.16 -13.99 6.06
CA THR A 270 -12.75 -13.67 4.76
C THR A 270 -14.26 -13.50 4.96
N PRO A 271 -14.86 -12.38 4.54
CA PRO A 271 -16.30 -12.21 4.62
C PRO A 271 -16.94 -13.36 3.86
N THR A 272 -17.65 -14.25 4.55
CA THR A 272 -18.52 -15.22 3.90
C THR A 272 -19.48 -14.41 3.04
N ALA A 273 -19.38 -14.56 1.72
CA ALA A 273 -20.30 -13.90 0.81
C ALA A 273 -21.73 -14.20 1.29
N PRO A 274 -22.61 -13.19 1.40
CA PRO A 274 -23.97 -13.44 1.84
C PRO A 274 -24.58 -14.48 0.91
N THR A 275 -24.99 -15.62 1.48
CA THR A 275 -25.77 -16.62 0.76
C THR A 275 -27.09 -15.97 0.38
N HIS A 276 -27.23 -15.63 -0.90
CA HIS A 276 -28.45 -15.09 -1.49
C HIS A 276 -29.46 -16.19 -1.78
#